data_AF-A0AAW0B6L1-F1
#
_entry.id   AF-A0AAW0B6L1-F1
#
_cell.length_a   1.000
_cell.length_b   1.000
_cell.length_c   1.000
_cell.angle_alpha   90.00
_cell.angle_beta   90.00
_cell.angle_gamma   90.00
#
_symmetry.space_group_name_H-M   'P 1'
#
loop_
_entity.id
_entity.type
_entity.pdbx_description
1 polymer ?
#
loop_
_entity_poly.entity_id
_entity_poly.type
_entity_poly.pdbx_seq_one_letter_code
_entity_poly.pdbx_strand_id
1 'polypeptide(L)'
;PPPFSDFDALKTRLKESPHDPETWKRFIDVAETGGDGAQIREAYEALLKQYPNTASAQIAYLKYVLNRRVSMTTDVEQLLNKFLRTSPSVELWRFYLDYVLRVNVGPSPTTRETVRKSYDYSCSQKYALSHIGYDRDSGSAIWAEYIQFLRNAPEESTWDKQQKMDAVRK
;
A
#
# COMPACT_ATOMS: atom_id res chain seq x y z
N PRO A 1 37.79 -17.12 11.20
CA PRO A 1 36.80 -16.09 10.81
C PRO A 1 35.41 -16.73 10.66
N PRO A 2 34.37 -16.19 11.31
CA PRO A 2 33.01 -16.66 11.04
C PRO A 2 32.73 -16.43 9.54
N PRO A 3 31.92 -17.28 8.90
CA PRO A 3 31.54 -17.05 7.50
C PRO A 3 30.91 -15.65 7.41
N PHE A 4 31.33 -14.87 6.41
CA PHE A 4 30.60 -13.65 6.06
C PHE A 4 29.13 -14.03 5.94
N SER A 5 28.25 -13.33 6.65
CA SER A 5 26.83 -13.60 6.51
C SER A 5 26.48 -13.45 5.03
N ASP A 6 25.75 -14.41 4.45
CA ASP A 6 25.39 -14.37 3.02
C ASP A 6 24.73 -13.03 2.66
N PHE A 7 24.05 -12.42 3.63
CA PHE A 7 23.50 -11.07 3.57
C PHE A 7 24.56 -9.98 3.29
N ASP A 8 25.67 -9.96 4.02
CA ASP A 8 26.73 -8.95 3.85
C ASP A 8 27.48 -9.12 2.52
N ALA A 9 27.66 -10.36 2.07
CA ALA A 9 28.25 -10.66 0.77
C ALA A 9 27.37 -10.16 -0.37
N LEU A 10 26.06 -10.43 -0.32
CA LEU A 10 25.08 -9.95 -1.29
C LEU A 10 24.97 -8.42 -1.28
N LYS A 11 24.96 -7.80 -0.09
CA LYS A 11 24.95 -6.34 0.07
C LYS A 11 26.18 -5.68 -0.55
N THR A 12 27.36 -6.28 -0.41
CA THR A 12 28.60 -5.78 -1.03
C THR A 12 28.53 -5.89 -2.55
N ARG A 13 28.08 -7.02 -3.07
CA ARG A 13 27.87 -7.23 -4.51
C ARG A 13 26.84 -6.25 -5.11
N LEU A 14 25.77 -5.93 -4.37
CA LEU A 14 24.77 -4.95 -4.80
C LEU A 14 25.30 -3.51 -4.82
N LYS A 15 26.32 -3.17 -4.01
CA LYS A 15 27.00 -1.88 -4.12
C LYS A 15 27.81 -1.76 -5.41
N GLU A 16 28.42 -2.87 -5.85
CA GLU A 16 29.20 -2.93 -7.08
C GLU A 16 28.33 -3.07 -8.33
N SER A 17 27.19 -3.76 -8.21
CA SER A 17 26.25 -4.03 -9.31
C SER A 17 24.80 -3.78 -8.86
N PRO A 18 24.37 -2.51 -8.76
CA PRO A 18 23.06 -2.14 -8.22
C PRO A 18 21.89 -2.46 -9.16
N HIS A 19 22.15 -2.77 -10.41
CA HIS A 19 21.12 -2.99 -11.44
C HIS A 19 20.77 -4.46 -11.67
N ASP A 20 21.25 -5.39 -10.85
CA ASP A 20 21.01 -6.84 -10.98
C ASP A 20 19.75 -7.27 -10.20
N PRO A 21 18.61 -7.53 -10.87
CA PRO A 21 17.35 -7.87 -10.21
C PRO A 21 17.38 -9.25 -9.53
N GLU A 22 18.20 -10.18 -10.01
CA GLU A 22 18.30 -11.52 -9.43
C GLU A 22 19.05 -11.48 -8.09
N THR A 23 20.12 -10.69 -8.02
CA THR A 23 20.84 -10.45 -6.76
C THR A 23 19.95 -9.76 -5.73
N TRP A 24 19.12 -8.80 -6.15
CA TRP A 24 18.12 -8.17 -5.26
C TRP A 24 17.08 -9.15 -4.72
N LYS A 25 16.56 -10.06 -5.56
CA LYS A 25 15.63 -11.11 -5.11
C LYS A 25 16.28 -12.03 -4.07
N ARG A 26 17.51 -12.49 -4.33
CA ARG A 26 18.26 -13.33 -3.37
C ARG A 26 18.54 -12.59 -2.06
N PHE A 27 18.84 -11.30 -2.13
CA PHE A 27 19.10 -10.49 -0.94
C PHE A 27 17.87 -10.38 -0.02
N ILE A 28 16.67 -10.20 -0.61
CA ILE A 28 15.41 -10.20 0.14
C ILE A 28 15.11 -11.60 0.69
N ASP A 29 15.28 -12.66 -0.10
CA ASP A 29 15.03 -14.05 0.32
C ASP A 29 15.92 -14.47 1.50
N VAL A 30 17.22 -14.11 1.47
CA VAL A 30 18.15 -14.33 2.58
C VAL A 30 17.72 -13.54 3.82
N ALA A 31 17.28 -12.30 3.66
CA ALA A 31 16.80 -11.49 4.79
C ALA A 31 15.54 -12.09 5.41
N GLU A 32 14.57 -12.50 4.59
CA GLU A 32 13.31 -13.11 5.03
C GLU A 32 13.53 -14.47 5.72
N THR A 33 14.41 -15.30 5.16
CA THR A 33 14.80 -16.60 5.73
C THR A 33 15.57 -16.43 7.04
N GLY A 34 16.42 -15.40 7.15
CA GLY A 34 17.17 -15.08 8.36
C GLY A 34 16.27 -14.63 9.52
N GLY A 35 15.08 -14.11 9.22
CA GLY A 35 14.08 -13.73 10.24
C GLY A 35 14.46 -12.51 11.09
N ASP A 36 15.62 -11.89 10.86
CA ASP A 36 16.02 -10.67 11.56
C ASP A 36 15.22 -9.47 11.06
N GLY A 37 14.58 -8.79 12.00
CA GLY A 37 13.77 -7.61 11.73
C GLY A 37 14.53 -6.47 11.07
N ALA A 38 15.76 -6.27 11.54
CA ALA A 38 16.63 -5.21 11.08
C ALA A 38 17.11 -5.47 9.65
N GLN A 39 17.54 -6.71 9.36
CA GLN A 39 18.02 -7.10 8.03
C GLN A 39 16.92 -7.02 6.97
N ILE A 40 15.70 -7.47 7.28
CA ILE A 40 14.58 -7.38 6.32
C ILE A 40 14.23 -5.92 6.02
N ARG A 41 14.14 -5.07 7.05
CA ARG A 41 13.89 -3.64 6.87
C ARG A 41 14.99 -3.00 6.03
N GLU A 42 16.25 -3.27 6.35
CA GLU A 42 17.39 -2.75 5.58
C GLU A 42 17.34 -3.21 4.12
N ALA A 43 17.00 -4.47 3.87
CA ALA A 43 16.96 -5.02 2.53
C ALA A 43 15.86 -4.39 1.66
N TYR A 44 14.65 -4.24 2.21
CA TYR A 44 13.55 -3.57 1.52
C TYR A 44 13.82 -2.07 1.33
N GLU A 45 14.40 -1.37 2.31
CA GLU A 45 14.77 0.04 2.17
C GLU A 45 15.84 0.25 1.09
N ALA A 46 16.85 -0.61 1.04
CA ALA A 46 17.88 -0.57 0.01
C ALA A 46 17.29 -0.84 -1.38
N LEU A 47 16.40 -1.84 -1.50
CA LEU A 47 15.73 -2.19 -2.74
C LEU A 47 14.86 -1.03 -3.24
N LEU A 48 14.05 -0.42 -2.37
CA LEU A 48 13.15 0.68 -2.72
C LEU A 48 13.89 2.00 -2.94
N LYS A 49 15.11 2.14 -2.42
CA LYS A 49 16.00 3.26 -2.79
C LYS A 49 16.46 3.14 -4.24
N GLN A 50 16.77 1.93 -4.69
CA GLN A 50 17.21 1.67 -6.06
C GLN A 50 16.03 1.63 -7.05
N TYR A 51 14.93 1.00 -6.66
CA TYR A 51 13.73 0.83 -7.47
C TYR A 51 12.49 1.37 -6.75
N PRO A 52 12.34 2.72 -6.68
CA PRO A 52 11.29 3.36 -5.89
C PRO A 52 9.88 3.09 -6.39
N ASN A 53 9.72 2.74 -7.67
CA ASN A 53 8.42 2.54 -8.32
C ASN A 53 7.98 1.07 -8.37
N THR A 54 8.70 0.16 -7.70
CA THR A 54 8.36 -1.26 -7.67
C THR A 54 7.23 -1.52 -6.67
N ALA A 55 5.98 -1.45 -7.16
CA ALA A 55 4.79 -1.62 -6.32
C ALA A 55 4.73 -2.97 -5.61
N SER A 56 5.16 -4.06 -6.25
CA SER A 56 5.20 -5.39 -5.65
C SER A 56 6.12 -5.44 -4.41
N ALA A 57 7.29 -4.80 -4.47
CA ALA A 57 8.21 -4.70 -3.36
C ALA A 57 7.69 -3.80 -2.24
N GLN A 58 7.02 -2.69 -2.58
CA GLN A 58 6.36 -1.81 -1.60
C GLN A 58 5.26 -2.57 -0.83
N ILE A 59 4.41 -3.31 -1.54
CA ILE A 59 3.33 -4.11 -0.95
C ILE A 59 3.90 -5.22 -0.06
N ALA A 60 4.95 -5.91 -0.50
CA ALA A 60 5.61 -6.95 0.29
C ALA A 60 6.17 -6.39 1.60
N TYR A 61 6.86 -5.24 1.54
CA TYR A 61 7.37 -4.57 2.73
C TYR A 61 6.24 -4.15 3.70
N LEU A 62 5.16 -3.57 3.19
CA LEU A 62 3.99 -3.19 4.00
C LEU A 62 3.33 -4.40 4.67
N LYS A 63 3.15 -5.51 3.94
CA LYS A 63 2.61 -6.78 4.49
C LYS A 63 3.48 -7.31 5.62
N TYR A 64 4.80 -7.24 5.45
CA TYR A 64 5.75 -7.65 6.48
C TYR A 64 5.63 -6.80 7.75
N VAL A 65 5.56 -5.47 7.62
CA VAL A 65 5.39 -4.56 8.77
C VAL A 65 4.06 -4.83 9.49
N LEU A 66 2.98 -5.04 8.73
CA LEU A 66 1.65 -5.38 9.29
C LEU A 66 1.65 -6.71 10.04
N ASN A 67 2.33 -7.72 9.51
CA ASN A 67 2.36 -9.06 10.11
C ASN A 67 3.16 -9.10 11.42
N ARG A 68 4.16 -8.22 11.58
CA ARG A 68 5.02 -8.24 12.77
C ARG A 68 4.35 -7.71 14.04
N ARG A 69 3.53 -6.65 14.00
CA ARG A 69 2.79 -6.14 15.18
C ARG A 69 1.57 -5.28 14.81
N VAL A 70 0.43 -5.58 15.43
CA VAL A 70 -0.83 -4.80 15.39
C VAL A 70 -0.67 -3.37 15.97
N SER A 71 0.40 -3.09 16.71
CA SER A 71 0.60 -1.85 17.47
C SER A 71 1.35 -0.72 16.74
N MET A 72 1.84 -0.91 15.51
CA MET A 72 2.61 0.11 14.76
C MET A 72 1.85 0.63 13.54
N THR A 73 0.57 0.96 13.73
CA THR A 73 -0.27 1.62 12.69
C THR A 73 0.40 2.88 12.14
N THR A 74 1.08 3.65 12.99
CA THR A 74 1.80 4.87 12.60
C THR A 74 2.91 4.62 11.58
N ASP A 75 3.71 3.56 11.73
CA ASP A 75 4.81 3.25 10.80
C ASP A 75 4.27 2.85 9.43
N VAL A 76 3.21 2.03 9.43
CA VAL A 76 2.51 1.61 8.21
C VAL A 76 1.89 2.81 7.50
N GLU A 77 1.25 3.71 8.24
CA GLU A 77 0.66 4.93 7.70
C GLU A 77 1.71 5.88 7.11
N GLN A 78 2.88 6.01 7.72
CA GLN A 78 3.98 6.80 7.17
C GLN A 78 4.51 6.19 5.86
N LEU A 79 4.69 4.87 5.82
CA LEU A 79 5.13 4.17 4.60
C LEU A 79 4.09 4.25 3.49
N LEU A 80 2.80 4.06 3.81
CA LEU A 80 1.69 4.22 2.87
C LEU A 80 1.64 5.64 2.30
N ASN A 81 1.70 6.66 3.16
CA ASN A 81 1.74 8.06 2.71
C ASN A 81 2.94 8.34 1.81
N LYS A 82 4.10 7.76 2.09
CA LYS A 82 5.30 7.92 1.26
C LYS A 82 5.12 7.27 -0.12
N PHE A 83 4.64 6.03 -0.17
CA PHE A 83 4.54 5.27 -1.42
C PHE A 83 3.38 5.75 -2.30
N LEU A 84 2.23 6.12 -1.70
CA LEU A 84 1.04 6.56 -2.45
C LEU A 84 1.22 7.92 -3.14
N ARG A 85 2.05 8.81 -2.59
CA ARG A 85 2.30 10.14 -3.18
C ARG A 85 2.88 10.09 -4.58
N THR A 86 3.69 9.08 -4.88
CA THR A 86 4.44 8.98 -6.14
C THR A 86 4.05 7.77 -6.98
N SER A 87 3.20 6.87 -6.46
CA SER A 87 2.88 5.61 -7.12
C SER A 87 1.58 5.69 -7.92
N PRO A 88 1.64 5.45 -9.25
CA PRO A 88 0.46 5.23 -10.07
C PRO A 88 -0.13 3.82 -9.92
N SER A 89 0.47 2.94 -9.09
CA SER A 89 0.08 1.53 -9.04
C SER A 89 -1.28 1.31 -8.36
N VAL A 90 -2.21 0.72 -9.11
CA VAL A 90 -3.54 0.33 -8.64
C VAL A 90 -3.50 -0.66 -7.51
N GLU A 91 -2.55 -1.61 -7.56
CA GLU A 91 -2.40 -2.64 -6.55
C GLU A 91 -2.06 -2.04 -5.19
N LEU A 92 -1.21 -1.00 -5.17
CA LEU A 92 -0.87 -0.29 -3.95
C LEU A 92 -2.08 0.49 -3.40
N TRP A 93 -2.85 1.14 -4.28
CA TRP A 93 -4.08 1.84 -3.90
C TRP A 93 -5.15 0.89 -3.35
N ARG A 94 -5.32 -0.30 -3.94
CA ARG A 94 -6.20 -1.35 -3.40
C ARG A 94 -5.75 -1.79 -2.01
N PHE A 95 -4.45 -2.04 -1.85
CA PHE A 95 -3.89 -2.42 -0.55
C PHE A 95 -4.14 -1.34 0.53
N TYR A 96 -3.99 -0.06 0.16
CA TYR A 96 -4.32 1.06 1.05
C TYR A 96 -5.79 1.08 1.46
N LEU A 97 -6.72 0.92 0.51
CA LEU A 97 -8.15 0.91 0.79
C LEU A 97 -8.55 -0.27 1.67
N ASP A 98 -8.00 -1.46 1.41
CA ASP A 98 -8.16 -2.64 2.27
C ASP A 98 -7.65 -2.38 3.69
N TYR A 99 -6.50 -1.72 3.82
CA TYR A 99 -5.95 -1.33 5.12
C TYR A 99 -6.88 -0.36 5.85
N VAL A 100 -7.35 0.69 5.18
CA VAL A 100 -8.28 1.67 5.77
C VAL A 100 -9.55 0.98 6.25
N LEU A 101 -10.15 0.10 5.44
CA LEU A 101 -11.34 -0.67 5.81
C LEU A 101 -11.11 -1.58 7.03
N ARG A 102 -9.92 -2.20 7.12
CA ARG A 102 -9.56 -3.09 8.25
C ARG A 102 -9.28 -2.33 9.55
N VAL A 103 -8.76 -1.10 9.47
CA VAL A 103 -8.52 -0.27 10.66
C VAL A 103 -9.80 0.42 11.13
N ASN A 104 -10.66 0.78 10.18
CA ASN A 104 -11.93 1.49 10.41
C ASN A 104 -13.10 0.50 10.50
N VAL A 105 -13.07 -0.38 11.52
CA VAL A 105 -14.14 -1.36 11.76
C VAL A 105 -15.26 -0.73 12.59
N GLY A 106 -16.47 -0.64 12.02
CA GLY A 106 -17.69 -0.28 12.73
C GLY A 106 -18.54 0.79 12.04
N PRO A 107 -19.85 0.87 12.33
CA PRO A 107 -20.79 1.75 11.64
C PRO A 107 -20.77 3.22 12.12
N SER A 108 -19.70 3.68 12.78
CA SER A 108 -19.64 5.06 13.27
C SER A 108 -19.64 6.06 12.10
N PRO A 109 -20.36 7.19 12.20
CA PRO A 109 -20.32 8.26 11.19
C PRO A 109 -18.89 8.75 10.88
N THR A 110 -18.01 8.80 11.89
CA THR A 110 -16.59 9.20 11.72
C THR A 110 -15.78 8.18 10.92
N THR A 111 -16.06 6.89 11.12
CA THR A 111 -15.45 5.77 10.42
C THR A 111 -15.87 5.77 8.95
N ARG A 112 -17.17 5.98 8.68
CA ARG A 112 -17.72 6.08 7.31
C ARG A 112 -17.14 7.27 6.54
N GLU A 113 -17.01 8.42 7.20
CA GLU A 113 -16.44 9.61 6.59
C GLU A 113 -14.95 9.45 6.26
N THR A 114 -14.19 8.77 7.13
CA THR A 114 -12.77 8.46 6.88
C THR A 114 -12.62 7.57 5.66
N VAL A 115 -13.41 6.49 5.57
CA VAL A 115 -13.39 5.59 4.40
C VAL A 115 -13.75 6.36 3.14
N ARG A 116 -14.84 7.16 3.15
CA ARG A 116 -15.24 8.01 2.02
C ARG A 116 -14.11 8.92 1.55
N LYS A 117 -13.47 9.65 2.47
CA LYS A 117 -12.35 10.55 2.15
C LYS A 117 -11.17 9.80 1.54
N SER A 118 -10.87 8.58 2.00
CA SER A 118 -9.81 7.75 1.41
C SER A 118 -10.11 7.35 -0.04
N TYR A 119 -11.36 7.01 -0.36
CA TYR A 119 -11.78 6.74 -1.73
C TYR A 119 -11.71 7.98 -2.61
N ASP A 120 -12.26 9.12 -2.15
CA ASP A 120 -12.20 10.40 -2.87
C ASP A 120 -10.74 10.84 -3.13
N TYR A 121 -9.86 10.68 -2.14
CA TYR A 121 -8.43 10.96 -2.27
C TYR A 121 -7.77 10.05 -3.32
N SER A 122 -8.01 8.74 -3.26
CA SER A 122 -7.46 7.79 -4.25
C SER A 122 -7.88 8.15 -5.68
N CYS A 123 -9.12 8.61 -5.85
CA CYS A 123 -9.67 8.94 -7.15
C CYS A 123 -9.16 10.29 -7.67
N SER A 124 -9.06 11.30 -6.80
CA SER A 124 -8.45 12.59 -7.17
C SER A 124 -6.98 12.44 -7.57
N GLN A 125 -6.20 11.60 -6.86
CA GLN A 125 -4.83 11.29 -7.24
C GLN A 125 -4.75 10.54 -8.56
N LYS A 126 -5.59 9.52 -8.76
CA LYS A 126 -5.68 8.81 -10.05
C LYS A 126 -6.09 9.74 -11.19
N TYR A 127 -7.03 10.65 -10.97
CA TYR A 127 -7.45 11.63 -11.96
C TYR A 127 -6.29 12.57 -12.31
N ALA A 128 -5.56 13.07 -11.31
CA ALA A 128 -4.36 13.88 -11.52
C ALA A 128 -3.27 13.14 -12.31
N LEU A 129 -3.02 11.86 -11.98
CA LEU A 129 -2.05 11.01 -12.68
C LEU A 129 -2.54 10.59 -14.08
N SER A 130 -3.84 10.38 -14.27
CA SER A 130 -4.47 10.06 -15.56
C SER A 130 -4.40 11.24 -16.53
N HIS A 131 -4.51 12.47 -16.04
CA HIS A 131 -4.25 13.69 -16.85
C HIS A 131 -2.77 13.85 -17.21
N ILE A 132 -1.88 13.16 -16.50
CA ILE A 132 -0.43 13.11 -16.76
C ILE A 132 -0.06 11.83 -17.56
N GLY A 133 -1.02 10.97 -17.89
CA GLY A 133 -0.87 9.90 -18.87
C GLY A 133 -0.30 8.60 -18.30
N TYR A 134 -1.12 7.80 -17.61
CA TYR A 134 -1.17 6.34 -17.79
C TYR A 134 -2.43 5.75 -17.13
N ASP A 135 -3.12 4.90 -17.88
CA ASP A 135 -4.19 3.97 -17.49
C ASP A 135 -5.58 4.52 -17.08
N ARG A 136 -6.55 4.36 -18.00
CA ARG A 136 -7.98 4.73 -17.87
C ARG A 136 -8.83 3.61 -17.22
N ASP A 137 -8.43 2.35 -17.31
CA ASP A 137 -9.28 1.21 -16.92
C ASP A 137 -9.24 0.93 -15.42
N SER A 138 -8.13 1.32 -14.81
CA SER A 138 -7.81 1.15 -13.39
C SER A 138 -8.70 1.92 -12.40
N GLY A 139 -9.47 2.90 -12.87
CA GLY A 139 -10.49 3.56 -12.06
C GLY A 139 -11.70 2.65 -11.80
N SER A 140 -12.14 1.90 -12.82
CA SER A 140 -13.45 1.22 -12.84
C SER A 140 -13.62 0.18 -11.73
N ALA A 141 -12.58 -0.61 -11.45
CA ALA A 141 -12.66 -1.70 -10.48
C ALA A 141 -12.70 -1.21 -9.02
N ILE A 142 -11.95 -0.15 -8.69
CA ILE A 142 -11.98 0.44 -7.34
C ILE A 142 -13.34 1.11 -7.08
N TRP A 143 -13.89 1.78 -8.09
CA TRP A 143 -15.23 2.39 -8.00
C TRP A 143 -16.32 1.34 -7.83
N ALA A 144 -16.22 0.19 -8.51
CA ALA A 144 -17.19 -0.90 -8.34
C ALA A 144 -17.23 -1.43 -6.90
N GLU A 145 -16.05 -1.65 -6.30
CA GLU A 145 -15.91 -2.06 -4.89
C GLU A 145 -16.45 -0.99 -3.93
N TYR A 146 -16.15 0.30 -4.20
CA TYR A 146 -16.66 1.42 -3.41
C TYR A 146 -18.19 1.56 -3.48
N ILE A 147 -18.76 1.46 -4.68
CA ILE A 147 -20.22 1.52 -4.89
C ILE A 147 -20.89 0.38 -4.13
N GLN A 148 -20.29 -0.81 -4.12
CA GLN A 148 -20.78 -1.93 -3.32
C GLN A 148 -20.70 -1.64 -1.82
N PHE A 149 -19.59 -1.07 -1.35
CA PHE A 149 -19.44 -0.63 0.05
C PHE A 149 -20.52 0.39 0.43
N LEU A 150 -20.74 1.43 -0.38
CA LEU A 150 -21.79 2.43 -0.15
C LEU A 150 -23.18 1.79 -0.11
N ARG A 151 -23.46 0.86 -1.03
CA ARG A 151 -24.74 0.13 -1.10
C ARG A 151 -25.00 -0.72 0.14
N ASN A 152 -23.96 -1.34 0.69
CA ASN A 152 -24.06 -2.24 1.85
C ASN A 152 -24.07 -1.53 3.21
N ALA A 153 -23.90 -0.20 3.26
CA ALA A 153 -23.99 0.55 4.51
C ALA A 153 -25.43 0.49 5.09
N PRO A 154 -25.61 0.14 6.38
CA PRO A 154 -26.92 -0.02 6.99
C PRO A 154 -27.70 1.29 6.97
N GLU A 155 -28.96 1.22 6.52
CA GLU A 155 -29.85 2.37 6.34
C GLU A 155 -30.63 2.62 7.63
N GLU A 156 -30.05 3.33 8.60
CA GLU A 156 -30.76 3.62 9.85
C GLU A 156 -31.67 4.86 9.78
N SER A 157 -31.59 5.69 8.72
CA SER A 157 -32.36 6.94 8.63
C SER A 157 -32.66 7.37 7.19
N THR A 158 -33.83 7.99 6.98
CA THR A 158 -34.28 8.59 5.70
C THR A 158 -33.31 9.67 5.18
N TRP A 159 -32.55 10.31 6.07
CA TRP A 159 -31.52 11.30 5.74
C TRP A 159 -30.26 10.64 5.15
N ASP A 160 -29.88 9.48 5.67
CA ASP A 160 -28.78 8.66 5.15
C ASP A 160 -29.06 8.16 3.72
N LYS A 161 -30.33 7.93 3.38
CA LYS A 161 -30.75 7.52 2.03
C LYS A 161 -30.52 8.64 1.01
N GLN A 162 -30.79 9.88 1.37
CA GLN A 162 -30.60 11.03 0.48
C GLN A 162 -29.10 11.29 0.24
N GLN A 163 -28.27 11.27 1.29
CA GLN A 163 -26.82 11.38 1.17
C GLN A 163 -26.18 10.23 0.37
N LYS A 164 -26.65 8.99 0.56
CA LYS A 164 -26.21 7.81 -0.21
C LYS A 164 -26.56 7.96 -1.69
N MET A 165 -27.78 8.43 -1.98
CA MET A 165 -28.25 8.63 -3.35
C MET A 165 -27.50 9.77 -4.05
N ASP A 166 -27.15 10.84 -3.33
CA ASP A 166 -26.35 11.95 -3.87
C ASP A 166 -24.87 11.59 -4.01
N ALA A 167 -24.33 10.72 -3.14
CA ALA A 167 -22.95 10.22 -3.25
C ALA A 167 -22.73 9.23 -4.40
N VAL A 168 -23.75 8.41 -4.74
CA VAL A 168 -23.67 7.46 -5.87
C VAL A 168 -23.83 8.16 -7.22
N ARG A 169 -24.45 9.34 -7.26
CA ARG A 169 -24.70 10.10 -8.50
C ARG A 169 -23.54 11.01 -8.92
N LYS A 170 -22.59 11.27 -8.03
CA LYS A 170 -21.47 12.19 -8.23
C LYS A 170 -20.23 11.45 -8.72
#